data_AF-A0A151IJN6-F1
#
_entry.id   AF-A0A151IJN6-F1
#
_cell.length_a   1.000
_cell.length_b   1.000
_cell.length_c   1.000
_cell.angle_alpha   90.00
_cell.angle_beta   90.00
_cell.angle_gamma   90.00
#
_symmetry.space_group_name_H-M   'P 1'
#
loop_
_entity.id
_entity.type
_entity.pdbx_description
1 polymer ?
#
loop_
_entity_poly.entity_id
_entity_poly.type
_entity_poly.pdbx_seq_one_letter_code
_entity_poly.pdbx_strand_id
1 'polypeptide(L)'
;MLVMIIPTFVDLQGFVVDKKFIIKEVAVLRRGTVITHYIFSCPMPWNLLTRFDKSCASWLSAYHHGLRWEDEMVPYSMAKRLITEAVIEDDESLVYVKGLEKRQWLSDILVLDCNNAIVETLDAHYEDVESLRNIDPCNTIRCGRHAKNCASQNVFEIFNWWSQHQE
;
A
#
# COMPACT_ATOMS: atom_id res chain seq x y z
N MET A 1 -3.02 -1.22 32.81
CA MET A 1 -2.56 -0.39 31.67
C MET A 1 -2.74 -1.22 30.41
N LEU A 2 -3.72 -0.90 29.58
CA LEU A 2 -3.73 -1.42 28.21
C LEU A 2 -2.54 -0.77 27.50
N VAL A 3 -1.60 -1.57 27.02
CA VAL A 3 -0.57 -1.07 26.10
C VAL A 3 -1.32 -0.78 24.80
N MET A 4 -1.42 0.49 24.42
CA MET A 4 -1.98 0.86 23.12
C MET A 4 -1.03 0.32 22.05
N ILE A 5 -1.49 -0.67 21.29
CA ILE A 5 -0.77 -1.20 20.14
C ILE A 5 -0.83 -0.11 19.06
N ILE A 6 0.31 0.52 18.77
CA ILE A 6 0.40 1.47 17.67
C ILE A 6 0.46 0.66 16.37
N PRO A 7 -0.55 0.76 15.48
CA PRO A 7 -0.58 -0.03 14.26
C PRO A 7 0.55 0.36 13.30
N THR A 8 0.88 -0.57 12.41
CA THR A 8 1.63 -0.27 11.19
C THR A 8 0.64 0.05 10.06
N PHE A 9 0.90 1.09 9.29
CA PHE A 9 0.05 1.53 8.19
C PHE A 9 0.72 1.21 6.86
N VAL A 10 -0.02 0.57 5.96
CA VAL A 10 0.49 0.13 4.65
C VAL A 10 -0.45 0.62 3.56
N ASP A 11 0.12 1.18 2.49
CA ASP A 11 -0.60 1.39 1.24
C ASP A 11 0.15 0.73 0.08
N LEU A 12 -0.64 0.16 -0.81
CA LEU A 12 -0.20 -0.57 -1.98
C LEU A 12 -0.81 0.09 -3.22
N GLN A 13 0.02 0.46 -4.20
CA GLN A 13 -0.44 0.92 -5.51
C GLN A 13 0.05 -0.05 -6.57
N GLY A 14 -0.75 -0.28 -7.59
CA GLY A 14 -0.49 -1.36 -8.52
C GLY A 14 -1.49 -1.42 -9.65
N PHE A 15 -1.34 -2.46 -10.44
CA PHE A 15 -2.18 -2.75 -11.58
C PHE A 15 -3.03 -3.98 -11.31
N VAL A 16 -4.06 -4.18 -12.13
CA VAL A 16 -4.80 -5.45 -12.17
C VAL A 16 -4.52 -6.10 -13.51
N VAL A 17 -4.02 -7.33 -13.48
CA VAL A 17 -3.76 -8.15 -14.67
C VAL A 17 -4.38 -9.51 -14.45
N ASP A 18 -5.19 -9.96 -15.42
CA ASP A 18 -5.92 -11.23 -15.30
C ASP A 18 -6.66 -11.35 -13.95
N LYS A 19 -7.33 -10.26 -13.55
CA LYS A 19 -8.08 -10.12 -12.28
C LYS A 19 -7.24 -10.30 -11.01
N LYS A 20 -5.91 -10.23 -11.12
CA LYS A 20 -4.99 -10.29 -9.98
C LYS A 20 -4.32 -8.95 -9.77
N PHE A 21 -4.24 -8.53 -8.52
CA PHE A 21 -3.49 -7.35 -8.13
C PHE A 21 -1.98 -7.60 -8.29
N ILE A 22 -1.32 -6.70 -9.01
CA ILE A 22 0.11 -6.66 -9.23
C ILE A 22 0.65 -5.40 -8.55
N ILE A 23 1.34 -5.59 -7.44
CA ILE A 23 1.96 -4.50 -6.70
C ILE A 23 3.00 -3.77 -7.56
N LYS A 24 2.97 -2.44 -7.53
CA LYS A 24 3.94 -1.58 -8.23
C LYS A 24 4.62 -0.60 -7.28
N GLU A 25 3.93 -0.11 -6.26
CA GLU A 25 4.49 0.78 -5.25
C GLU A 25 3.94 0.41 -3.88
N VAL A 26 4.80 0.42 -2.86
CA VAL A 26 4.42 0.20 -1.47
C VAL A 26 5.01 1.30 -0.60
N ALA A 27 4.25 1.73 0.39
CA ALA A 27 4.78 2.47 1.53
C ALA A 27 4.34 1.80 2.83
N VAL A 28 5.25 1.74 3.79
CA VAL A 28 4.99 1.27 5.15
C VAL A 28 5.34 2.39 6.11
N LEU A 29 4.38 2.78 6.94
CA LEU A 29 4.53 3.81 7.96
C LEU A 29 4.29 3.19 9.32
N ARG A 30 5.18 3.45 10.26
CA ARG A 30 5.07 3.03 11.65
C ARG A 30 5.45 4.18 12.56
N ARG A 31 4.65 4.42 13.61
CA ARG A 31 4.90 5.48 14.62
C ARG A 31 5.21 6.84 13.98
N GLY A 32 4.44 7.22 12.95
CA GLY A 32 4.60 8.50 12.24
C GLY A 32 5.80 8.61 11.29
N THR A 33 6.57 7.53 11.10
CA THR A 33 7.75 7.52 10.21
C THR A 33 7.56 6.51 9.09
N VAL A 34 7.92 6.88 7.86
CA VAL A 34 7.97 5.94 6.73
C VAL A 34 9.17 5.02 6.91
N ILE A 35 8.91 3.74 7.16
CA ILE A 35 9.92 2.70 7.31
C ILE A 35 10.46 2.29 5.94
N THR A 36 9.57 2.18 4.96
CA THR A 36 9.98 1.91 3.58
C THR A 36 9.06 2.53 2.54
N HIS A 37 9.65 2.85 1.38
CA HIS A 37 8.96 3.26 0.17
C HIS A 37 9.66 2.67 -1.06
N TYR A 38 9.02 1.69 -1.71
CA TYR A 38 9.55 1.03 -2.90
C TYR A 38 8.64 1.20 -4.11
N ILE A 39 9.25 1.29 -5.29
CA ILE A 39 8.59 1.13 -6.58
C ILE A 39 9.22 -0.10 -7.24
N PHE A 40 8.42 -1.12 -7.53
CA PHE A 40 8.88 -2.38 -8.10
C PHE A 40 8.82 -2.35 -9.63
N SER A 41 9.66 -3.14 -10.29
CA SER A 41 9.45 -3.48 -11.70
C SER A 41 8.17 -4.33 -11.83
N CYS A 42 7.56 -4.34 -13.02
CA CYS A 42 6.46 -5.26 -13.27
C CYS A 42 7.00 -6.68 -13.49
N PRO A 43 6.26 -7.73 -13.07
CA PRO A 43 6.74 -9.12 -13.14
C PRO A 43 6.81 -9.67 -14.57
N MET A 44 6.24 -8.95 -15.55
CA MET A 44 6.22 -9.37 -16.94
C MET A 44 6.33 -8.19 -17.90
N PRO A 45 6.93 -8.41 -19.09
CA PRO A 45 6.98 -7.42 -20.15
C PRO A 45 5.59 -6.92 -20.61
N TRP A 46 5.48 -5.64 -20.95
CA TRP A 46 4.25 -5.01 -21.43
C TRP A 46 3.62 -5.73 -22.62
N ASN A 47 4.43 -6.23 -23.55
CA ASN A 47 3.93 -6.88 -24.76
C ASN A 47 3.13 -8.15 -24.48
N LEU A 48 3.38 -8.83 -23.36
CA LEU A 48 2.66 -10.05 -22.94
C LEU A 48 1.27 -9.78 -22.37
N LEU A 49 0.96 -8.53 -21.99
CA LEU A 49 -0.37 -8.17 -21.52
C LEU A 49 -1.42 -8.26 -22.61
N THR A 50 -2.63 -8.67 -22.24
CA THR A 50 -3.79 -8.61 -23.12
C THR A 50 -4.11 -7.16 -23.49
N ARG A 51 -4.86 -6.95 -24.57
CA ARG A 51 -5.31 -5.60 -24.96
C ARG A 51 -6.13 -4.93 -23.84
N PHE A 52 -6.92 -5.72 -23.11
CA PHE A 52 -7.73 -5.23 -21.99
C PHE A 52 -6.83 -4.77 -20.84
N ASP A 53 -5.89 -5.61 -20.39
CA ASP A 53 -4.97 -5.28 -19.29
C ASP A 53 -4.12 -4.04 -19.63
N LYS A 54 -3.63 -3.92 -20.88
CA LYS A 54 -2.92 -2.71 -21.35
C LYS A 54 -3.76 -1.45 -21.22
N SER A 55 -5.04 -1.53 -21.58
CA SER A 55 -5.96 -0.40 -21.47
C SER A 55 -6.20 -0.01 -20.01
N CYS A 56 -6.42 -0.99 -19.13
CA CYS A 56 -6.58 -0.77 -17.70
C CYS A 56 -5.33 -0.15 -17.07
N ALA A 57 -4.14 -0.72 -17.35
CA ALA A 57 -2.88 -0.20 -16.84
C ALA A 57 -2.61 1.23 -17.34
N SER A 58 -2.85 1.50 -18.64
CA SER A 58 -2.70 2.84 -19.21
C SER A 58 -3.62 3.85 -18.53
N TRP A 59 -4.86 3.47 -18.23
CA TRP A 59 -5.81 4.33 -17.52
C TRP A 59 -5.33 4.62 -16.09
N LEU A 60 -4.87 3.61 -15.36
CA LEU A 60 -4.37 3.77 -14.00
C LEU A 60 -3.12 4.67 -13.95
N SER A 61 -2.19 4.52 -14.89
CA SER A 61 -1.04 5.42 -15.06
C SER A 61 -1.49 6.85 -15.38
N ALA A 62 -2.41 7.01 -16.35
CA ALA A 62 -2.82 8.31 -16.86
C ALA A 62 -3.77 9.06 -15.92
N TYR A 63 -4.52 8.39 -15.03
CA TYR A 63 -5.60 9.03 -14.28
C TYR A 63 -5.69 8.66 -12.79
N HIS A 64 -4.96 7.63 -12.32
CA HIS A 64 -5.03 7.21 -10.92
C HIS A 64 -3.74 7.49 -10.16
N HIS A 65 -2.69 6.70 -10.38
CA HIS A 65 -1.47 6.71 -9.55
C HIS A 65 -0.22 7.17 -10.30
N GLY A 66 -0.25 7.40 -11.61
CA GLY A 66 0.93 7.92 -12.32
C GLY A 66 2.07 6.93 -12.58
N LEU A 67 2.14 5.82 -11.85
CA LEU A 67 3.14 4.75 -12.05
C LEU A 67 3.10 4.21 -13.49
N ARG A 68 4.26 4.12 -14.15
CA ARG A 68 4.37 3.52 -15.48
C ARG A 68 4.68 2.03 -15.36
N TRP A 69 4.30 1.25 -16.38
CA TRP A 69 4.57 -0.18 -16.37
C TRP A 69 6.07 -0.48 -16.36
N GLU A 70 6.84 0.26 -17.16
CA GLU A 70 8.27 0.07 -17.38
C GLU A 70 9.16 0.80 -16.36
N ASP A 71 8.60 1.40 -15.30
CA ASP A 71 9.42 1.98 -14.24
C ASP A 71 10.19 0.86 -13.54
N GLU A 72 11.51 0.97 -13.48
CA GLU A 72 12.41 -0.06 -12.92
C GLU A 72 13.28 0.55 -11.83
N MET A 73 12.98 0.24 -10.56
CA MET A 73 13.85 0.57 -9.43
C MET A 73 14.22 -0.70 -8.66
N VAL A 74 13.22 -1.48 -8.23
CA VAL A 74 13.41 -2.70 -7.43
C VAL A 74 12.80 -3.91 -8.14
N PRO A 75 13.50 -5.04 -8.30
CA PRO A 75 12.91 -6.23 -8.93
C PRO A 75 11.65 -6.72 -8.22
N TYR A 76 10.60 -7.07 -8.98
CA TYR A 76 9.34 -7.60 -8.42
C TYR A 76 9.54 -8.82 -7.51
N SER A 77 10.52 -9.67 -7.82
CA SER A 77 10.85 -10.85 -7.02
C SER A 77 11.25 -10.52 -5.57
N MET A 78 11.67 -9.29 -5.30
CA MET A 78 12.03 -8.83 -3.94
C MET A 78 10.82 -8.32 -3.15
N ALA A 79 9.68 -8.06 -3.81
CA ALA A 79 8.54 -7.38 -3.19
C ALA A 79 8.04 -8.10 -1.93
N LYS A 80 7.83 -9.43 -2.02
CA LYS A 80 7.40 -10.24 -0.88
C LYS A 80 8.34 -10.06 0.32
N ARG A 81 9.63 -10.37 0.13
CA ARG A 81 10.63 -10.29 1.21
C ARG A 81 10.69 -8.90 1.84
N LEU A 82 10.81 -7.86 1.02
CA LEU A 82 10.98 -6.48 1.49
C LEU A 82 9.75 -5.94 2.24
N ILE A 83 8.55 -6.33 1.81
CA ILE A 83 7.31 -5.91 2.49
C ILE A 83 7.15 -6.69 3.81
N THR A 84 7.36 -8.01 3.78
CA THR A 84 7.36 -8.88 4.97
C THR A 84 8.32 -8.34 6.04
N GLU A 85 9.59 -8.09 5.68
CA GLU A 85 10.60 -7.53 6.59
C GLU A 85 10.20 -6.16 7.15
N ALA A 86 9.62 -5.29 6.34
CA ALA A 86 9.20 -3.95 6.79
C ALA A 86 7.99 -4.00 7.74
N VAL A 87 7.11 -4.99 7.61
CA VAL A 87 5.88 -5.10 8.39
C VAL A 87 6.09 -5.82 9.73
N ILE A 88 6.94 -6.85 9.80
CA ILE A 88 7.01 -7.81 10.92
C ILE A 88 8.24 -7.56 11.83
N GLU A 89 8.50 -6.33 12.22
CA GLU A 89 9.64 -6.06 13.10
C GLU A 89 9.35 -6.38 14.60
N ASP A 90 8.08 -6.34 15.01
CA ASP A 90 7.63 -6.54 16.40
C ASP A 90 6.59 -7.70 16.51
N ASP A 91 6.61 -8.41 17.65
CA ASP A 91 5.59 -9.43 18.00
C ASP A 91 4.18 -8.81 18.05
N GLU A 92 3.19 -9.53 17.51
CA GLU A 92 1.77 -9.13 17.43
C GLU A 92 1.53 -7.73 16.82
N SER A 93 1.93 -7.57 15.55
CA SER A 93 1.74 -6.33 14.80
C SER A 93 0.34 -6.24 14.19
N LEU A 94 -0.47 -5.28 14.65
CA LEU A 94 -1.68 -4.83 13.95
C LEU A 94 -1.28 -3.99 12.73
N VAL A 95 -1.80 -4.34 11.56
CA VAL A 95 -1.50 -3.69 10.28
C VAL A 95 -2.78 -3.16 9.66
N TYR A 96 -2.84 -1.85 9.44
CA TYR A 96 -3.93 -1.21 8.70
C TYR A 96 -3.56 -0.97 7.25
N VAL A 97 -4.50 -1.30 6.37
CA VAL A 97 -4.47 -0.98 4.94
C VAL A 97 -5.84 -0.47 4.51
N LYS A 98 -5.92 0.24 3.39
CA LYS A 98 -7.20 0.66 2.82
C LYS A 98 -7.57 -0.18 1.60
N GLY A 99 -8.81 -0.69 1.56
CA GLY A 99 -9.33 -1.46 0.44
C GLY A 99 -9.09 -2.98 0.55
N LEU A 100 -10.13 -3.74 0.25
CA LEU A 100 -10.19 -5.19 0.43
C LEU A 100 -9.18 -5.96 -0.44
N GLU A 101 -8.99 -5.55 -1.69
CA GLU A 101 -8.04 -6.19 -2.61
C GLU A 101 -6.59 -6.10 -2.09
N LYS A 102 -6.21 -4.93 -1.57
CA LYS A 102 -4.88 -4.69 -0.97
C LYS A 102 -4.71 -5.46 0.32
N ARG A 103 -5.75 -5.51 1.16
CA ARG A 103 -5.77 -6.34 2.38
C ARG A 103 -5.54 -7.80 2.03
N GLN A 104 -6.31 -8.35 1.08
CA GLN A 104 -6.17 -9.75 0.67
C GLN A 104 -4.75 -10.05 0.17
N TRP A 105 -4.21 -9.21 -0.71
CA TRP A 105 -2.86 -9.38 -1.24
C TRP A 105 -1.80 -9.35 -0.13
N LEU A 106 -1.91 -8.41 0.80
CA LEU A 106 -0.98 -8.26 1.93
C LEU A 106 -1.08 -9.44 2.89
N SER A 107 -2.30 -9.87 3.24
CA SER A 107 -2.52 -11.06 4.06
C SER A 107 -1.92 -12.30 3.42
N ASP A 108 -2.09 -12.50 2.11
CA ASP A 108 -1.58 -13.68 1.41
C ASP A 108 -0.05 -13.78 1.49
N ILE A 109 0.68 -12.66 1.43
CA ILE A 109 2.14 -12.69 1.55
C ILE A 109 2.62 -12.84 3.00
N LEU A 110 1.90 -12.26 3.97
CA LEU A 110 2.27 -12.30 5.37
C LEU A 110 1.92 -13.65 6.02
N VAL A 111 0.78 -14.27 5.70
CA VAL A 111 0.40 -15.61 6.20
C VAL A 111 1.44 -16.67 5.84
N LEU A 112 2.11 -16.52 4.69
CA LEU A 112 3.15 -17.45 4.26
C LEU A 112 4.43 -17.35 5.10
N ASP A 113 4.70 -16.20 5.72
CA ASP A 113 5.98 -15.89 6.34
C ASP A 113 5.86 -15.58 7.85
N CYS A 114 4.66 -15.31 8.39
CA CYS A 114 4.42 -15.00 9.79
C CYS A 114 3.01 -15.37 10.28
N ASN A 115 2.91 -15.86 11.52
CA ASN A 115 1.64 -16.26 12.12
C ASN A 115 1.02 -15.18 13.03
N ASN A 116 1.69 -14.04 13.24
CA ASN A 116 1.34 -13.10 14.31
C ASN A 116 0.85 -11.73 13.80
N ALA A 117 0.93 -11.42 12.51
CA ALA A 117 0.46 -10.14 11.97
C ALA A 117 -1.04 -10.20 11.66
N ILE A 118 -1.81 -9.27 12.22
CA ILE A 118 -3.24 -9.12 11.95
C ILE A 118 -3.40 -7.98 10.95
N VAL A 119 -3.86 -8.30 9.74
CA VAL A 119 -4.07 -7.29 8.67
C VAL A 119 -5.55 -6.96 8.55
N GLU A 120 -5.89 -5.72 8.86
CA GLU A 120 -7.26 -5.22 8.83
C GLU A 120 -7.41 -4.06 7.85
N THR A 121 -8.62 -3.94 7.29
CA THR A 121 -8.97 -2.72 6.57
C THR A 121 -9.36 -1.63 7.55
N LEU A 122 -8.89 -0.40 7.35
CA LEU A 122 -9.33 0.74 8.17
C LEU A 122 -10.87 0.87 8.14
N ASP A 123 -11.46 0.71 6.95
CA ASP A 123 -12.91 0.80 6.73
C ASP A 123 -13.72 -0.33 7.44
N ALA A 124 -13.06 -1.39 7.95
CA ALA A 124 -13.73 -2.43 8.74
C ALA A 124 -13.88 -2.06 10.22
N HIS A 125 -13.04 -1.16 10.72
CA HIS A 125 -13.09 -0.70 12.11
C HIS A 125 -13.78 0.66 12.26
N TYR A 126 -13.91 1.40 11.16
CA TYR A 126 -14.43 2.75 11.15
C TYR A 126 -15.39 2.91 9.97
N GLU A 127 -16.68 3.12 10.25
CA GLU A 127 -17.73 3.19 9.21
C GLU A 127 -17.65 4.48 8.36
N ASP A 128 -17.04 5.54 8.89
CA ASP A 128 -16.97 6.88 8.28
C ASP A 128 -15.58 7.25 7.73
N VAL A 129 -14.78 6.26 7.30
CA VAL A 129 -13.48 6.57 6.68
C VAL A 129 -13.71 7.25 5.33
N GLU A 130 -13.51 8.57 5.30
CA GLU A 130 -13.61 9.33 4.07
C GLU A 130 -12.68 8.77 2.97
N SER A 131 -13.03 9.00 1.71
CA SER A 131 -12.11 8.75 0.60
C SER A 131 -10.78 9.45 0.89
N LEU A 132 -9.64 8.81 0.58
CA LEU A 132 -8.31 9.40 0.79
C LEU A 132 -8.19 10.80 0.15
N ARG A 133 -8.93 11.01 -0.96
CA ARG A 133 -9.01 12.29 -1.68
C ARG A 133 -9.60 13.45 -0.87
N ASN A 134 -10.30 13.16 0.23
CA ASN A 134 -10.98 14.15 1.07
C ASN A 134 -10.25 14.37 2.40
N ILE A 135 -9.26 13.53 2.74
CA ILE A 135 -8.43 13.72 3.93
C ILE A 135 -7.50 14.90 3.66
N ASP A 136 -7.47 15.87 4.57
CA ASP A 136 -6.69 17.09 4.42
C ASP A 136 -5.21 16.76 4.13
N PRO A 137 -4.66 17.16 2.96
CA PRO A 137 -3.28 16.87 2.60
C PRO A 137 -2.27 17.70 3.40
N CYS A 138 -2.71 18.63 4.26
CA CYS A 138 -1.83 19.37 5.16
C CYS A 138 -0.95 18.39 5.95
N ASN A 139 0.37 18.54 5.78
CA ASN A 139 1.43 17.70 6.37
C ASN A 139 1.69 16.32 5.72
N THR A 140 1.19 16.06 4.51
CA THR A 140 1.55 14.84 3.78
C THR A 140 2.81 15.02 2.92
N ILE A 141 3.82 14.16 3.12
CA ILE A 141 5.04 14.16 2.33
C ILE A 141 4.74 13.51 0.97
N ARG A 142 4.83 14.30 -0.11
CA ARG A 142 4.70 13.77 -1.48
C ARG A 142 5.96 13.02 -1.86
N CYS A 143 5.80 11.85 -2.49
CA CYS A 143 6.94 11.23 -3.16
C CYS A 143 7.36 12.11 -4.34
N GLY A 144 8.61 12.58 -4.37
CA GLY A 144 9.12 13.44 -5.45
C GLY A 144 9.17 12.79 -6.85
N ARG A 145 8.57 11.60 -7.01
CA ARG A 145 8.58 10.78 -8.22
C ARG A 145 7.32 10.95 -9.06
N HIS A 146 6.16 11.27 -8.47
CA HIS A 146 4.92 11.45 -9.21
C HIS A 146 3.91 12.30 -8.44
N ALA A 147 2.99 12.96 -9.16
CA ALA A 147 2.10 13.99 -8.62
C ALA A 147 0.68 13.49 -8.30
N LYS A 148 0.41 12.19 -8.48
CA LYS A 148 -0.92 11.59 -8.31
C LYS A 148 -0.97 10.71 -7.06
N ASN A 149 -1.98 9.83 -6.96
CA ASN A 149 -2.15 8.92 -5.82
C ASN A 149 -0.87 8.12 -5.56
N CYS A 150 -0.13 8.49 -4.52
CA CYS A 150 1.15 7.90 -4.16
C CYS A 150 1.02 7.13 -2.86
N ALA A 151 1.58 5.91 -2.81
CA ALA A 151 1.47 5.07 -1.62
C ALA A 151 2.02 5.78 -0.36
N SER A 152 3.13 6.53 -0.50
CA SER A 152 3.73 7.26 0.62
C SER A 152 2.82 8.35 1.17
N GLN A 153 2.10 9.05 0.29
CA GLN A 153 1.15 10.08 0.69
C GLN A 153 -0.05 9.44 1.40
N ASN A 154 -0.59 8.38 0.80
CA ASN A 154 -1.76 7.68 1.33
C ASN A 154 -1.53 7.12 2.74
N VAL A 155 -0.34 6.54 3.03
CA VAL A 155 -0.06 6.05 4.39
C VAL A 155 -0.04 7.17 5.43
N PHE A 156 0.42 8.38 5.07
CA PHE A 156 0.35 9.54 5.96
C PHE A 156 -1.09 10.01 6.15
N GLU A 157 -1.91 10.02 5.09
CA GLU A 157 -3.33 10.35 5.19
C GLU A 157 -4.06 9.38 6.13
N ILE A 158 -3.83 8.07 5.98
CA ILE A 158 -4.39 7.03 6.87
C ILE A 158 -3.91 7.22 8.31
N PHE A 159 -2.60 7.43 8.50
CA PHE A 159 -2.02 7.63 9.83
C PHE A 159 -2.57 8.88 10.53
N ASN A 160 -2.65 10.01 9.83
CA ASN A 160 -3.16 11.27 10.37
C ASN A 160 -4.64 11.13 10.75
N TRP A 161 -5.43 10.51 9.87
CA TRP A 161 -6.85 10.24 10.15
C TRP A 161 -7.00 9.34 11.37
N TRP A 162 -6.29 8.19 11.41
CA TRP A 162 -6.33 7.27 12.55
C TRP A 162 -5.93 7.96 13.86
N SER A 163 -4.86 8.78 13.84
CA SER A 163 -4.36 9.49 15.02
C SER A 163 -5.36 10.49 15.58
N GLN A 164 -6.20 11.10 14.74
CA GLN A 164 -7.24 12.04 15.17
C GLN A 164 -8.47 11.35 15.77
N HIS A 165 -8.64 10.05 15.49
CA HIS A 165 -9.80 9.24 15.92
C HIS A 165 -9.42 8.20 16.99
N GLN A 166 -8.23 8.34 17.62
CA GLN A 166 -7.91 7.61 18.86
C GLN A 166 -8.47 8.42 20.04
N GLU A 167 -9.61 8.00 20.59
CA GLU A 167 -10.14 8.51 21.87
C GLU A 167 -9.31 8.04 23.07
#